data_AF-A0A347WJZ3-F1
#
_entry.id   AF-A0A347WJZ3-F1
#
_cell.length_a   1.000
_cell.length_b   1.000
_cell.length_c   1.000
_cell.angle_alpha   90.00
_cell.angle_beta   90.00
_cell.angle_gamma   90.00
#
_symmetry.space_group_name_H-M   'P 1'
#
loop_
_entity.id
_entity.type
_entity.pdbx_description
1 polymer ?
#
loop_
_entity_poly.entity_id
_entity_poly.type
_entity_poly.pdbx_seq_one_letter_code
_entity_poly.pdbx_strand_id
1 'polypeptide(L)'
;MHPTKTKIIYCQDKDRVADFSEIKFEFLGYEFRKRMMKNRYRKPILNFTPAVSPNSQKKFRNSIRELRLPSRSGTLLSMIAEEINPKVRGWLNYFKKYNPSQVKQSMNWLKRILVD
;
A
#
# COMPACT_ATOMS: atom_id res chain seq x y z
N MET A 1 6.42 -8.09 -29.09
CA MET A 1 5.73 -7.66 -27.86
C MET A 1 5.86 -8.79 -26.82
N HIS A 2 6.14 -8.51 -25.53
CA HIS A 2 6.39 -9.57 -24.54
C HIS A 2 5.07 -10.03 -23.88
N PRO A 3 4.64 -11.30 -24.04
CA PRO A 3 3.29 -11.75 -23.66
C PRO A 3 2.95 -11.54 -22.19
N THR A 4 3.92 -11.63 -21.28
CA THR A 4 3.66 -11.43 -19.84
C THR A 4 3.64 -9.95 -19.41
N LYS A 5 4.15 -9.03 -20.24
CA LYS A 5 4.17 -7.58 -19.94
C LYS A 5 2.99 -6.84 -20.55
N THR A 6 2.30 -7.44 -21.52
CA THR A 6 1.16 -6.85 -22.19
C THR A 6 -0.07 -7.71 -21.91
N LYS A 7 -0.93 -7.23 -21.01
CA LYS A 7 -2.22 -7.85 -20.70
C LYS A 7 -3.33 -6.83 -20.87
N ILE A 8 -4.48 -7.26 -21.39
CA ILE A 8 -5.71 -6.48 -21.37
C ILE A 8 -6.37 -6.72 -20.02
N ILE A 9 -6.60 -5.66 -19.25
CA ILE A 9 -7.24 -5.74 -17.93
C ILE A 9 -8.64 -5.15 -18.03
N TYR A 10 -9.63 -5.88 -17.51
CA TYR A 10 -10.97 -5.34 -17.39
C TYR A 10 -11.09 -4.46 -16.13
N CYS A 11 -11.25 -3.17 -16.35
CA CYS A 11 -11.38 -2.17 -15.30
C CYS A 11 -12.81 -2.13 -14.74
N GLN A 12 -13.17 -3.09 -13.88
CA GLN A 12 -14.51 -3.12 -13.27
C GLN A 12 -14.80 -1.86 -12.41
N ASP A 13 -16.01 -1.33 -12.51
CA ASP A 13 -16.53 -0.23 -11.68
C ASP A 13 -18.05 -0.36 -11.45
N LYS A 14 -18.75 0.72 -11.11
CA LYS A 14 -20.21 0.71 -10.86
C LYS A 14 -21.04 0.37 -12.11
N ASP A 15 -20.57 0.70 -13.30
CA ASP A 15 -21.28 0.51 -14.57
C ASP A 15 -20.72 -0.70 -15.34
N ARG A 16 -19.44 -1.00 -15.13
CA ARG A 16 -18.70 -2.13 -15.74
C ARG A 16 -18.67 -3.32 -14.79
N VAL A 17 -19.71 -4.14 -14.86
CA VAL A 17 -19.96 -5.25 -13.91
C VAL A 17 -19.71 -6.65 -14.48
N ALA A 18 -19.27 -6.77 -15.73
CA ALA A 18 -18.98 -8.07 -16.33
C ALA A 18 -17.80 -8.76 -15.65
N ASP A 19 -17.82 -10.09 -15.64
CA ASP A 19 -16.79 -10.91 -15.02
C ASP A 19 -15.73 -11.32 -16.04
N PHE A 20 -14.47 -11.13 -15.64
CA PHE A 20 -13.29 -11.49 -16.40
C PHE A 20 -12.24 -12.07 -15.46
N SER A 21 -11.30 -12.86 -15.98
CA SER A 21 -10.19 -13.42 -15.20
C SER A 21 -9.17 -12.34 -14.79
N GLU A 22 -8.88 -11.40 -15.68
CA GLU A 22 -7.87 -10.36 -15.49
C GLU A 22 -8.53 -9.03 -15.08
N ILE A 23 -8.75 -8.84 -13.78
CA ILE A 23 -9.45 -7.68 -13.18
C ILE A 23 -8.55 -6.79 -12.32
N LYS A 24 -7.25 -7.06 -12.29
CA LYS A 24 -6.28 -6.29 -11.52
C LYS A 24 -4.89 -6.40 -12.10
N PHE A 25 -4.07 -5.40 -11.84
CA PHE A 25 -2.64 -5.44 -12.17
C PHE A 25 -1.82 -4.61 -11.17
N GLU A 26 -0.52 -4.89 -11.13
CA GLU A 26 0.44 -4.06 -10.38
C GLU A 26 1.28 -3.21 -11.32
N PHE A 27 1.44 -1.92 -10.99
CA PHE A 27 2.32 -1.00 -11.70
C PHE A 27 2.92 0.02 -10.73
N LEU A 28 4.25 0.22 -10.80
CA LEU A 28 5.01 1.13 -9.92
C LEU A 28 4.70 0.99 -8.43
N GLY A 29 4.45 -0.26 -8.00
CA GLY A 29 4.13 -0.58 -6.61
C GLY A 29 2.69 -0.34 -6.17
N TYR A 30 1.80 0.07 -7.07
CA TYR A 30 0.35 0.14 -6.86
C TYR A 30 -0.35 -1.08 -7.44
N GLU A 31 -1.35 -1.61 -6.73
CA GLU A 31 -2.33 -2.54 -7.26
C GLU A 31 -3.57 -1.75 -7.70
N PHE A 32 -3.87 -1.82 -8.99
CA PHE A 32 -5.07 -1.28 -9.59
C PHE A 32 -6.14 -2.37 -9.62
N ARG A 33 -7.30 -2.12 -9.00
CA ARG A 33 -8.47 -3.03 -9.01
C ARG A 33 -9.75 -2.28 -8.67
N LYS A 34 -10.90 -2.95 -8.83
CA LYS A 34 -12.19 -2.49 -8.31
C LYS A 34 -12.11 -2.30 -6.79
N ARG A 35 -12.44 -1.09 -6.32
CA ARG A 35 -12.46 -0.73 -4.90
C ARG A 35 -13.67 0.13 -4.59
N MET A 36 -14.14 0.02 -3.36
CA MET A 36 -15.12 0.93 -2.81
C MET A 36 -14.43 2.24 -2.41
N MET A 37 -14.94 3.37 -2.88
CA MET A 37 -14.50 4.71 -2.49
C MET A 37 -15.70 5.60 -2.17
N LYS A 38 -15.47 6.73 -1.50
CA LYS A 38 -16.51 7.74 -1.26
C LYS A 38 -16.44 8.81 -2.34
N ASN A 39 -17.57 9.15 -2.95
CA ASN A 39 -17.65 10.28 -3.87
C ASN A 39 -17.71 11.62 -3.10
N ARG A 40 -17.82 12.74 -3.82
CA ARG A 40 -17.92 14.10 -3.23
C ARG A 40 -19.10 14.28 -2.25
N TYR A 41 -20.13 13.44 -2.39
CA TYR A 41 -21.32 13.42 -1.54
C TYR A 41 -21.22 12.39 -0.40
N ARG A 42 -20.02 11.86 -0.13
CA ARG A 42 -19.75 10.79 0.85
C ARG A 42 -20.48 9.47 0.59
N LYS A 43 -21.10 9.29 -0.58
CA LYS A 43 -21.77 8.04 -0.94
C LYS A 43 -20.74 7.01 -1.41
N PRO A 44 -20.88 5.73 -1.00
CA PRO A 44 -20.03 4.65 -1.47
C PRO A 44 -20.26 4.43 -2.97
N ILE A 45 -19.18 4.37 -3.75
CA ILE A 45 -19.17 4.04 -5.17
C ILE A 45 -18.07 3.01 -5.44
N LEU A 46 -18.31 2.12 -6.40
CA LEU A 46 -17.29 1.23 -6.93
C LEU A 46 -16.55 1.92 -8.08
N ASN A 47 -15.22 1.94 -8.00
CA ASN A 47 -14.39 2.45 -9.07
C ASN A 47 -13.06 1.67 -9.16
N PHE A 48 -12.44 1.72 -10.33
CA PHE A 48 -11.16 1.09 -10.57
C PHE A 48 -10.03 2.05 -10.18
N THR A 49 -9.41 1.83 -9.02
CA THR A 49 -8.48 2.80 -8.41
C THR A 49 -7.21 2.15 -7.88
N PRO A 50 -6.06 2.87 -7.92
CA PRO A 50 -4.82 2.37 -7.36
C PRO A 50 -4.84 2.40 -5.84
N ALA A 51 -4.23 1.39 -5.22
CA ALA A 51 -3.80 1.44 -3.83
C ALA A 51 -2.44 0.75 -3.70
N VAL A 52 -1.73 0.96 -2.59
CA VAL A 52 -0.43 0.32 -2.40
C VAL A 52 -0.52 -1.21 -2.49
N SER A 53 0.32 -1.81 -3.34
CA SER A 53 0.22 -3.23 -3.65
C SER A 53 0.61 -4.11 -2.46
N PRO A 54 0.08 -5.33 -2.36
CA PRO A 54 0.50 -6.28 -1.31
C PRO A 54 2.01 -6.53 -1.32
N ASN A 55 2.62 -6.59 -2.50
CA ASN A 55 4.07 -6.75 -2.67
C ASN A 55 4.83 -5.54 -2.10
N SER A 56 4.41 -4.32 -2.42
CA SER A 56 5.00 -3.10 -1.86
C SER A 56 4.86 -3.07 -0.34
N GLN A 57 3.69 -3.42 0.21
CA GLN A 57 3.48 -3.47 1.66
C GLN A 57 4.41 -4.49 2.32
N LYS A 58 4.59 -5.66 1.70
CA LYS A 58 5.54 -6.68 2.19
C LYS A 58 6.97 -6.15 2.18
N LYS A 59 7.40 -5.50 1.10
CA LYS A 59 8.73 -4.89 1.00
C LYS A 59 8.97 -3.83 2.08
N PHE A 60 8.01 -2.93 2.30
CA PHE A 60 8.08 -1.94 3.38
C PHE A 60 8.22 -2.60 4.75
N ARG A 61 7.37 -3.59 5.06
CA ARG A 61 7.45 -4.32 6.32
C ARG A 61 8.77 -5.03 6.52
N ASN A 62 9.31 -5.66 5.47
CA ASN A 62 10.61 -6.33 5.53
C ASN A 62 11.74 -5.32 5.80
N SER A 63 11.72 -4.17 5.13
CA SER A 63 12.75 -3.11 5.35
C SER A 63 12.78 -2.56 6.78
N ILE A 64 11.67 -2.67 7.53
CA ILE A 64 11.60 -2.33 8.94
C ILE A 64 12.04 -3.51 9.82
N ARG A 65 11.62 -4.74 9.48
CA ARG A 65 12.04 -5.95 10.20
C ARG A 65 13.55 -6.18 10.16
N GLU A 66 14.20 -5.81 9.07
CA GLU A 66 15.66 -5.87 8.90
C GLU A 66 16.42 -5.02 9.93
N LEU A 67 15.77 -3.99 10.51
CA LEU A 67 16.34 -3.19 11.59
C LEU A 67 16.42 -3.95 12.93
N ARG A 68 15.77 -5.12 13.02
CA ARG A 68 15.74 -6.01 14.19
C ARG A 68 15.46 -5.27 15.51
N LEU A 69 14.52 -4.31 15.47
CA LEU A 69 14.20 -3.42 16.59
C LEU A 69 13.98 -4.15 17.93
N PRO A 70 13.29 -5.30 18.00
CA PRO A 70 13.09 -6.01 19.27
C PRO A 70 14.39 -6.50 19.94
N SER A 71 15.48 -6.66 19.18
CA SER A 71 16.78 -7.11 19.70
C SER A 71 17.72 -5.96 20.09
N ARG A 72 17.26 -4.71 20.02
CA ARG A 72 18.08 -3.50 20.23
C ARG A 72 17.84 -2.83 21.59
N SER A 73 17.64 -3.62 22.63
CA SER A 73 17.52 -3.14 24.01
C SER A 73 18.71 -2.25 24.38
N GLY A 74 18.44 -1.07 24.96
CA GLY A 74 19.46 -0.08 25.33
C GLY A 74 19.82 0.94 24.25
N THR A 75 19.29 0.81 23.03
CA THR A 75 19.43 1.86 22.00
C THR A 75 18.55 3.06 22.34
N LEU A 76 19.07 4.27 22.16
CA LEU A 76 18.28 5.49 22.33
C LEU A 76 17.12 5.55 21.32
N LEU A 77 15.95 5.96 21.79
CA LEU A 77 14.77 6.12 20.94
C LEU A 77 15.03 7.07 19.75
N SER A 78 15.88 8.09 19.94
CA SER A 78 16.28 9.01 18.88
C SER A 78 17.00 8.31 17.73
N MET A 79 17.91 7.38 18.02
CA MET A 79 18.63 6.61 17.01
C MET A 79 17.69 5.71 16.21
N ILE A 80 16.74 5.05 16.91
CA ILE A 80 15.69 4.26 16.25
C ILE A 80 14.84 5.15 15.33
N ALA A 81 14.48 6.35 15.80
CA ALA A 81 13.70 7.30 15.02
C ALA A 81 14.46 7.79 13.77
N GLU A 82 15.76 8.06 13.86
CA GLU A 82 16.60 8.48 12.73
C GLU A 82 16.62 7.43 11.61
N GLU A 83 16.61 6.13 11.95
CA GLU A 83 16.60 5.05 10.97
C GLU A 83 15.20 4.83 10.33
N ILE A 84 14.13 4.98 11.12
CA ILE A 84 12.75 4.68 10.69
C ILE A 84 12.12 5.87 9.94
N ASN A 85 12.37 7.09 10.40
CA ASN A 85 11.71 8.30 9.90
C ASN A 85 11.85 8.49 8.39
N PRO A 86 13.04 8.32 7.77
CA PRO A 86 13.19 8.44 6.32
C PRO A 86 12.36 7.40 5.54
N LYS A 87 12.31 6.15 6.03
CA LYS A 87 11.53 5.06 5.40
C LYS A 87 10.04 5.35 5.46
N VAL A 88 9.54 5.77 6.63
CA VAL A 88 8.13 6.14 6.83
C VAL A 88 7.75 7.35 5.98
N ARG A 89 8.60 8.38 5.97
CA ARG A 89 8.37 9.60 5.18
C ARG A 89 8.30 9.28 3.70
N GLY A 90 9.25 8.50 3.16
CA GLY A 90 9.22 8.06 1.76
C GLY A 90 7.96 7.26 1.42
N TRP A 91 7.59 6.32 2.29
CA TRP A 91 6.39 5.50 2.12
C TRP A 91 5.10 6.35 2.08
N LEU A 92 4.95 7.28 3.03
CA LEU A 92 3.79 8.18 3.10
C LEU A 92 3.75 9.12 1.89
N ASN A 93 4.87 9.76 1.55
CA ASN A 93 4.92 10.71 0.44
C ASN A 93 4.56 10.06 -0.89
N TYR A 94 5.01 8.82 -1.11
CA TYR A 94 4.72 8.10 -2.34
C TYR A 94 3.28 7.57 -2.36
N PHE A 95 2.87 6.76 -1.38
CA PHE A 95 1.60 6.01 -1.49
C PHE A 95 0.34 6.76 -1.02
N LYS A 96 0.46 7.83 -0.21
CA LYS A 96 -0.71 8.48 0.43
C LYS A 96 -1.66 9.16 -0.58
N LYS A 97 -1.15 9.64 -1.71
CA LYS A 97 -1.91 10.48 -2.67
C LYS A 97 -3.24 9.87 -3.12
N TYR A 98 -3.24 8.59 -3.48
CA TYR A 98 -4.40 7.96 -4.14
C TYR A 98 -5.28 7.14 -3.21
N ASN A 99 -4.71 6.53 -2.16
CA ASN A 99 -5.47 5.71 -1.23
C ASN A 99 -4.90 5.76 0.20
N PRO A 100 -5.21 6.82 0.98
CA PRO A 100 -4.69 6.98 2.33
C PRO A 100 -5.09 5.84 3.28
N SER A 101 -6.28 5.25 3.11
CA SER A 101 -6.77 4.20 3.99
C SER A 101 -5.96 2.91 3.86
N GLN A 102 -5.53 2.56 2.65
CA GLN A 102 -4.66 1.40 2.43
C GLN A 102 -3.25 1.63 3.03
N VAL A 103 -2.72 2.85 2.96
CA VAL A 103 -1.43 3.23 3.58
C VAL A 103 -1.50 3.17 5.12
N LYS A 104 -2.65 3.53 5.70
CA LYS A 104 -2.88 3.45 7.16
C LYS A 104 -2.67 2.04 7.71
N GLN A 105 -2.92 1.00 6.91
CA GLN A 105 -2.68 -0.39 7.34
C GLN A 105 -1.19 -0.64 7.66
N SER A 106 -0.28 -0.14 6.82
CA SER A 106 1.16 -0.22 7.08
C SER A 106 1.58 0.57 8.32
N MET A 107 0.97 1.73 8.55
CA MET A 107 1.25 2.56 9.73
C MET A 107 0.74 1.91 11.02
N ASN A 108 -0.45 1.31 10.99
CA ASN A 108 -1.00 0.57 12.13
C ASN A 108 -0.11 -0.64 12.49
N TRP A 109 0.39 -1.35 11.47
CA TRP A 109 1.34 -2.44 11.69
C TRP A 109 2.65 -1.95 12.31
N LEU A 110 3.19 -0.83 11.82
CA LEU A 110 4.42 -0.25 12.37
C LEU A 110 4.21 0.18 13.83
N LYS A 111 3.08 0.82 14.12
CA LYS A 111 2.73 1.23 15.50
C LYS A 111 2.75 0.05 16.47
N ARG A 112 2.22 -1.11 16.07
CA ARG A 112 2.23 -2.32 16.90
C ARG A 112 3.66 -2.73 17.24
N ILE A 113 4.55 -2.80 16.26
CA ILE A 113 5.94 -3.25 16.46
C ILE A 113 6.80 -2.25 17.28
N LEU A 114 6.38 -0.99 17.38
CA LEU A 114 7.11 0.02 18.15
C LEU A 114 6.60 0.18 19.59
N VAL A 115 5.39 -0.30 19.88
CA VAL A 115 4.72 -0.11 21.17
C VAL A 115 4.58 -1.43 21.94
N ASP A 116 4.54 -2.55 21.23
CA ASP A 116 4.67 -3.92 21.77
C ASP A 116 6.15 -4.32 21.82
#